data_AF-A0A6F8Y1W2-F1
#
_entry.id   AF-A0A6F8Y1W2-F1
#
_cell.length_a   1.000
_cell.length_b   1.000
_cell.length_c   1.000
_cell.angle_alpha   90.00
_cell.angle_beta   90.00
_cell.angle_gamma   90.00
#
_symmetry.space_group_name_H-M   'P 1'
#
loop_
_entity.id
_entity.type
_entity.pdbx_description
1 polymer ?
#
loop_
_entity_poly.entity_id
_entity_poly.type
_entity_poly.pdbx_seq_one_letter_code
_entity_poly.pdbx_strand_id
1 'polypeptide(L)'
;MGSAGAKIAAVISGDVDGYLHAGGQYEWDSAAPVAVAVATGLHASRIDGSALKYNQPDPRLPDLLVCRTDLAPGCSPRCGDN
;
A
#
# COMPACT_ATOMS: atom_id res chain seq x y z
N MET A 1 -12.03 -11.25 -4.74
CA MET A 1 -11.81 -10.97 -3.30
C MET A 1 -12.36 -9.60 -2.98
N GLY A 2 -13.44 -9.53 -2.19
CA GLY A 2 -14.11 -8.27 -1.82
C GLY A 2 -13.48 -7.64 -0.58
N SER A 3 -13.40 -6.30 -0.57
CA SER A 3 -12.66 -5.42 0.36
C SER A 3 -11.18 -5.20 0.04
N ALA A 4 -10.78 -3.92 -0.04
CA ALA A 4 -9.38 -3.49 -0.14
C ALA A 4 -8.59 -3.89 1.11
N GLY A 5 -9.22 -3.83 2.29
CA GLY A 5 -8.59 -4.23 3.55
C GLY A 5 -8.21 -5.70 3.59
N ALA A 6 -9.08 -6.61 3.12
CA ALA A 6 -8.77 -8.04 3.06
C ALA A 6 -7.60 -8.35 2.12
N LYS A 7 -7.51 -7.64 1.00
CA LYS A 7 -6.42 -7.82 0.02
C LYS A 7 -5.09 -7.31 0.57
N ILE A 8 -5.08 -6.19 1.30
CA ILE A 8 -3.88 -5.68 1.97
C ILE A 8 -3.48 -6.59 3.14
N ALA A 9 -4.46 -7.12 3.89
CA ALA A 9 -4.20 -8.09 4.95
C ALA A 9 -3.53 -9.36 4.42
N ALA A 10 -3.91 -9.85 3.23
CA ALA A 10 -3.23 -10.97 2.59
C ALA A 10 -1.75 -10.67 2.26
N VAL A 11 -1.41 -9.41 1.91
CA VAL A 11 0.00 -8.99 1.72
C VAL A 11 0.73 -9.00 3.07
N ILE A 12 0.09 -8.49 4.12
CA ILE A 12 0.65 -8.48 5.49
C ILE A 12 0.91 -9.90 6.00
N SER A 13 -0.01 -10.82 5.74
CA SER A 13 0.11 -12.23 6.11
C SER A 13 1.13 -12.99 5.24
N GLY A 14 1.57 -12.43 4.13
CA GLY A 14 2.48 -13.08 3.18
C GLY A 14 1.80 -14.12 2.28
N ASP A 15 0.46 -14.14 2.22
CA ASP A 15 -0.31 -15.01 1.31
C ASP A 15 -0.14 -14.58 -0.15
N VAL A 16 0.13 -13.29 -0.37
CA VAL A 16 0.39 -12.69 -1.68
C VAL A 16 1.54 -11.69 -1.60
N ASP A 17 2.30 -11.54 -2.69
CA ASP A 17 3.48 -10.67 -2.74
C ASP A 17 3.15 -9.17 -2.80
N GLY A 18 1.95 -8.83 -3.27
CA GLY A 18 1.49 -7.47 -3.39
C GLY A 18 0.04 -7.34 -3.81
N TYR A 19 -0.51 -6.16 -3.54
CA TYR A 19 -1.85 -5.74 -3.90
C TYR A 19 -1.77 -4.49 -4.78
N LEU A 20 -2.28 -4.61 -6.00
CA LEU A 20 -2.43 -3.52 -6.94
C LEU A 20 -3.92 -3.21 -7.12
N HIS A 21 -4.28 -1.94 -7.01
CA HIS A 21 -5.61 -1.44 -7.34
C HIS A 21 -5.48 -0.28 -8.32
N ALA A 22 -6.05 -0.45 -9.52
CA ALA A 22 -6.16 0.60 -10.53
C ALA A 22 -7.64 0.70 -10.92
N GLY A 23 -8.26 1.86 -10.70
CA GLY A 23 -9.70 2.02 -10.98
C GLY A 23 -10.44 2.94 -10.02
N GLY A 24 -9.73 3.62 -9.12
CA GLY A 24 -10.34 4.47 -8.11
C GLY A 24 -10.84 3.66 -6.91
N GLN A 25 -10.57 4.19 -5.73
CA GLN A 25 -11.16 3.81 -4.45
C GLN A 25 -11.27 5.07 -3.61
N TYR A 26 -11.95 5.01 -2.48
CA TYR A 26 -11.94 6.13 -1.55
C TYR A 26 -10.82 6.00 -0.53
N GLU A 27 -10.37 7.12 0.00
CA GLU A 27 -9.34 7.17 1.05
C GLU A 27 -9.67 6.27 2.24
N TRP A 28 -10.94 6.21 2.66
CA TRP A 28 -11.38 5.39 3.80
C TRP A 28 -11.31 3.88 3.54
N ASP A 29 -11.32 3.44 2.29
CA ASP A 29 -11.20 2.02 1.95
C ASP A 29 -9.77 1.49 2.20
N SER A 30 -8.77 2.38 2.18
CA SER A 30 -7.36 2.02 2.30
C SER A 30 -6.61 2.64 3.47
N ALA A 31 -7.07 3.73 4.07
CA ALA A 31 -6.31 4.47 5.09
C ALA A 31 -5.86 3.57 6.26
N ALA A 32 -6.78 2.83 6.87
CA ALA A 32 -6.47 1.92 7.97
C ALA A 32 -5.54 0.76 7.56
N PRO A 33 -5.86 -0.05 6.54
CA PRO A 33 -5.00 -1.18 6.18
C PRO A 33 -3.64 -0.75 5.62
N VAL A 34 -3.54 0.39 4.93
CA VAL A 34 -2.25 0.95 4.49
C VAL A 34 -1.40 1.37 5.67
N ALA A 35 -1.98 2.03 6.68
CA ALA A 35 -1.25 2.40 7.89
C ALA A 35 -0.66 1.17 8.60
N VAL A 36 -1.43 0.07 8.67
CA VAL A 36 -0.95 -1.20 9.23
C VAL A 36 0.17 -1.79 8.37
N ALA A 37 0.00 -1.84 7.04
CA ALA A 37 1.03 -2.37 6.14
C ALA A 37 2.37 -1.63 6.28
N VAL A 38 2.34 -0.29 6.31
CA VAL A 38 3.53 0.54 6.52
C VAL A 38 4.15 0.30 7.89
N ALA A 39 3.34 0.16 8.95
CA ALA A 39 3.82 -0.15 10.30
C ALA A 39 4.49 -1.54 10.39
N THR A 40 4.08 -2.49 9.53
CA THR A 40 4.72 -3.81 9.41
C THR A 40 5.97 -3.82 8.51
N GLY A 41 6.38 -2.66 7.98
CA GLY A 41 7.56 -2.53 7.11
C GLY A 41 7.31 -2.85 5.64
N LEU A 42 6.04 -2.92 5.21
CA LEU A 42 5.67 -3.04 3.79
C LEU A 42 5.67 -1.69 3.09
N HIS A 43 5.82 -1.72 1.76
CA HIS A 43 5.75 -0.55 0.91
C HIS A 43 4.30 -0.24 0.54
N ALA A 44 3.91 1.03 0.62
CA ALA A 44 2.63 1.53 0.14
C ALA A 44 2.80 2.84 -0.63
N SER A 45 2.36 2.87 -1.87
CA SER A 45 2.51 4.02 -2.78
C SER A 45 1.40 4.04 -3.83
N ARG A 46 1.40 5.08 -4.65
CA ARG A 46 0.69 5.11 -5.93
C ARG A 46 1.43 4.23 -6.94
N ILE A 47 0.77 3.85 -8.03
CA ILE A 47 1.39 3.02 -9.08
C ILE A 47 2.57 3.73 -9.75
N ASP A 48 2.57 5.06 -9.75
CA ASP A 48 3.67 5.90 -10.24
C ASP A 48 4.84 6.04 -9.24
N GLY A 49 4.75 5.40 -8.06
CA GLY A 49 5.74 5.47 -6.98
C GLY A 49 5.60 6.68 -6.07
N SER A 50 4.65 7.59 -6.32
CA SER A 50 4.41 8.74 -5.44
C SER A 50 3.75 8.31 -4.13
N ALA A 51 3.98 9.10 -3.07
CA ALA A 51 3.40 8.81 -1.75
C ALA A 51 1.88 8.98 -1.77
N LEU A 52 1.18 8.09 -1.06
CA LEU A 52 -0.26 8.19 -0.85
C LEU A 52 -0.58 9.43 -0.01
N LYS A 53 -1.49 10.26 -0.50
CA LYS A 53 -2.00 11.42 0.23
C LYS A 53 -3.40 11.13 0.72
N TYR A 54 -3.62 11.40 2.00
CA TYR A 54 -4.91 11.34 2.65
C TYR A 54 -5.35 12.75 3.04
N ASN A 55 -6.61 12.88 3.47
CA ASN A 55 -7.23 14.15 3.84
C ASN A 55 -7.23 15.16 2.68
N GLN A 56 -7.51 14.70 1.46
CA GLN A 56 -7.66 15.57 0.30
C GLN A 56 -9.13 16.05 0.16
N PRO A 57 -9.35 17.25 -0.42
CA PRO A 57 -10.70 17.76 -0.67
C PRO A 57 -11.54 16.83 -1.57
N ASP A 58 -10.89 16.16 -2.52
CA ASP A 58 -11.45 15.02 -3.23
C ASP A 58 -10.89 13.74 -2.59
N PRO A 59 -11.70 12.98 -1.82
CA PRO A 59 -11.25 11.79 -1.10
C PRO A 59 -11.09 10.56 -2.03
N ARG A 60 -10.98 10.78 -3.34
CA ARG A 60 -10.81 9.73 -4.33
C ARG A 60 -9.33 9.43 -4.55
N LEU A 61 -8.95 8.20 -4.22
CA LEU A 61 -7.63 7.66 -4.48
C LEU A 61 -7.65 6.92 -5.83
N PRO A 62 -6.95 7.40 -6.87
CA PRO A 62 -7.07 6.84 -8.23
C PRO A 62 -6.51 5.41 -8.34
N ASP A 63 -5.45 5.15 -7.58
CA ASP A 63 -4.74 3.89 -7.59
C ASP A 63 -3.95 3.70 -6.29
N LEU A 64 -3.61 2.44 -6.00
CA LEU A 64 -2.88 2.00 -4.81
C LEU A 64 -2.01 0.81 -5.17
N LEU A 65 -0.77 0.83 -4.69
CA LEU A 65 0.15 -0.30 -4.66
C LEU A 65 0.58 -0.54 -3.21
N VAL A 66 0.39 -1.78 -2.74
CA VAL A 66 0.99 -2.27 -1.49
C VAL A 66 1.81 -3.51 -1.82
N CYS A 67 3.10 -3.54 -1.48
CA CYS A 67 3.95 -4.69 -1.75
C CYS A 67 5.05 -4.84 -0.71
N ARG A 68 5.74 -5.99 -0.73
CA ARG A 68 6.99 -6.13 0.02
C ARG A 68 8.03 -5.14 -0.51
N THR A 69 8.78 -4.54 0.40
CA THR A 69 9.80 -3.53 0.09
C THR A 69 10.88 -4.08 -0.85
N ASP A 70 11.13 -5.40 -0.79
CA ASP A 70 12.03 -6.16 -1.67
C ASP A 70 11.61 -6.12 -3.16
N LEU A 71 10.32 -5.88 -3.44
CA LEU A 71 9.72 -5.88 -4.77
C LEU A 71 9.42 -4.46 -5.28
N ALA A 72 9.57 -3.44 -4.44
CA ALA A 72 9.30 -2.06 -4.82
C ALA A 72 10.48 -1.49 -5.65
N PRO A 73 10.28 -1.14 -6.94
CA PRO A 73 11.36 -0.60 -7.77
C PRO A 73 11.75 0.79 -7.27
N GLY A 74 12.86 0.87 -6.53
CA GLY A 74 13.46 2.14 -6.08
C GLY A 74 13.55 2.33 -4.57
N CYS A 75 13.04 1.40 -3.74
CA CYS A 75 13.28 1.46 -2.31
C CYS A 75 14.60 0.76 -1.99
N SER A 76 15.71 1.51 -2.04
CA SER A 76 16.97 1.06 -1.43
C SER A 76 16.69 0.69 0.03
N PRO A 77 17.10 -0.52 0.50
CA PRO A 77 16.99 -0.88 1.90
C PRO A 77 17.98 -0.02 2.68
N ARG A 78 17.60 1.21 3.04
CA ARG A 78 18.45 2.04 3.88
C ARG A 78 18.30 1.57 5.33
N CYS A 79 19.35 0.86 5.74
CA CYS A 79 19.82 0.62 7.10
C CYS A 79 18.86 -0.15 8.01
N GLY A 80 18.83 -1.47 7.82
CA GLY A 80 19.02 -2.37 8.95
C GLY A 80 20.49 -2.78 8.99
N ASP A 81 21.33 -2.00 9.68
CA ASP A 81 22.61 -2.49 10.20
C ASP A 81 22.43 -2.70 11.71
N ASN A 82 22.48 -3.98 12.08
CA ASN A 82 22.66 -4.62 13.39
C ASN A 82 22.79 -3.73 14.65
#